data_AF-A0A1U7XBE3-F1
#
_entry.id   AF-A0A1U7XBE3-F1
#
_cell.length_a   1.000
_cell.length_b   1.000
_cell.length_c   1.000
_cell.angle_alpha   90.00
_cell.angle_beta   90.00
_cell.angle_gamma   90.00
#
_symmetry.space_group_name_H-M   'P 1'
#
loop_
_entity.id
_entity.type
_entity.pdbx_description
1 polymer ?
#
loop_
_entity_poly.entity_id
_entity_poly.type
_entity_poly.pdbx_seq_one_letter_code
_entity_poly.pdbx_strand_id
1 'polypeptide(L)'
;MLEGKAVIGDTDMLATMQRDALDLAAKALDFFDVTEATEIARYLKKEFDTMYGPGWQCIVGTDFGSFVTHCYGCFIHFYIGSLAILLFKGSAALEDAKAEAEADRFSALQEIA
;
A
#
# COMPACT_ATOMS: atom_id res chain seq x y z
N MET A 1 -20.53 -1.00 -12.64
CA MET A 1 -20.37 -1.37 -11.22
C MET A 1 -19.91 -2.81 -11.18
N LEU A 2 -18.64 -3.05 -10.88
CA LEU A 2 -18.17 -4.41 -10.60
C LEU A 2 -18.62 -4.77 -9.19
N GLU A 3 -19.69 -5.54 -9.10
CA GLU A 3 -20.15 -6.18 -7.87
C GLU A 3 -19.18 -7.30 -7.48
N GLY A 4 -17.97 -6.93 -7.08
CA GLY A 4 -16.97 -7.86 -6.57
C GLY A 4 -16.74 -7.57 -5.10
N LYS A 5 -17.28 -8.41 -4.20
CA LYS A 5 -16.86 -8.37 -2.80
C LYS A 5 -15.37 -8.68 -2.76
N ALA A 6 -14.57 -7.78 -2.19
CA ALA A 6 -13.15 -8.02 -2.05
C ALA A 6 -12.89 -9.24 -1.15
N VAL A 7 -11.97 -10.11 -1.57
CA VAL A 7 -11.56 -11.31 -0.82
C VAL A 7 -10.08 -11.19 -0.52
N ILE A 8 -9.74 -11.08 0.77
CA ILE A 8 -8.34 -11.07 1.22
C ILE A 8 -7.79 -12.49 1.11
N GLY A 9 -6.67 -12.64 0.42
CA GLY A 9 -5.93 -13.89 0.32
C GLY A 9 -4.91 -14.04 1.45
N ASP A 10 -4.03 -13.05 1.60
CA ASP A 10 -3.01 -13.02 2.66
C ASP A 10 -2.70 -11.58 3.07
N THR A 11 -2.37 -11.37 4.35
CA THR A 11 -2.05 -10.05 4.89
C THR A 11 -1.41 -10.13 6.27
N ASP A 12 -0.53 -9.19 6.57
CA ASP A 12 -0.01 -8.94 7.91
C ASP A 12 -0.44 -7.57 8.49
N MET A 13 -1.22 -6.80 7.72
CA MET A 13 -1.71 -5.48 8.11
C MET A 13 -2.74 -5.52 9.25
N LEU A 14 -2.87 -4.42 9.97
CA LEU A 14 -3.98 -4.20 10.91
C LEU A 14 -5.32 -4.11 10.16
N ALA A 15 -6.41 -4.58 10.80
CA ALA A 15 -7.74 -4.61 10.19
C ALA A 15 -8.25 -3.26 9.69
N THR A 16 -7.86 -2.16 10.34
CA THR A 16 -8.17 -0.79 9.89
C THR A 16 -7.49 -0.48 8.55
N MET A 17 -6.19 -0.74 8.44
CA MET A 17 -5.42 -0.53 7.22
C MET A 17 -5.86 -1.47 6.08
N GLN A 18 -6.24 -2.70 6.40
CA GLN A 18 -6.86 -3.60 5.42
C GLN A 18 -8.14 -2.97 4.84
N ARG A 19 -8.99 -2.41 5.69
CA ARG A 19 -10.23 -1.75 5.24
C ARG A 19 -9.94 -0.53 4.37
N ASP A 20 -8.95 0.28 4.75
CA ASP A 20 -8.51 1.43 3.96
C ASP A 20 -8.03 0.99 2.56
N ALA A 21 -7.29 -0.14 2.45
CA ALA A 21 -6.87 -0.72 1.18
C ALA A 21 -8.06 -1.16 0.31
N LEU A 22 -9.04 -1.84 0.91
CA LEU A 22 -10.23 -2.33 0.21
C LEU A 22 -11.11 -1.18 -0.27
N ASP A 23 -11.37 -0.19 0.58
CA ASP A 23 -12.20 0.98 0.27
C ASP A 23 -11.54 1.83 -0.82
N LEU A 24 -10.21 1.95 -0.79
CA LEU A 24 -9.45 2.67 -1.81
C LEU A 24 -9.45 1.93 -3.15
N ALA A 25 -9.34 0.61 -3.15
CA ALA A 25 -9.44 -0.19 -4.37
C ALA A 25 -10.84 -0.12 -4.99
N ALA A 26 -11.88 -0.13 -4.16
CA ALA A 26 -13.25 0.08 -4.62
C ALA A 26 -13.41 1.44 -5.31
N LYS A 27 -12.91 2.52 -4.69
CA LYS A 27 -12.89 3.86 -5.29
C LYS A 27 -12.11 3.89 -6.61
N ALA A 28 -10.96 3.22 -6.69
CA ALA A 28 -10.17 3.16 -7.91
C ALA A 28 -10.99 2.55 -9.06
N LEU A 29 -11.77 1.51 -8.80
CA LEU A 29 -12.65 0.85 -9.77
C LEU A 29 -13.91 1.66 -10.14
N ASP A 30 -14.20 2.75 -9.43
CA ASP A 30 -15.20 3.73 -9.84
C ASP A 30 -14.63 4.74 -10.86
N PHE A 31 -13.31 4.95 -10.87
CA PHE A 31 -12.63 5.90 -11.76
C PHE A 31 -11.98 5.26 -12.98
N PHE A 32 -11.53 4.00 -12.87
CA PHE A 32 -10.73 3.31 -13.87
C PHE A 32 -11.35 1.97 -14.24
N ASP A 33 -11.21 1.58 -15.50
CA ASP A 33 -11.59 0.24 -15.94
C ASP A 33 -10.58 -0.81 -15.46
N VAL A 34 -11.02 -2.05 -15.27
CA VAL A 34 -10.13 -3.17 -14.84
C VAL A 34 -8.96 -3.44 -15.81
N THR A 35 -9.08 -3.00 -17.06
CA THR A 35 -8.00 -3.08 -18.05
C THR A 35 -6.90 -2.05 -17.81
N GLU A 36 -7.18 -1.00 -17.04
CA GLU A 36 -6.26 0.07 -16.67
C GLU A 36 -5.49 -0.26 -15.39
N ALA A 37 -5.01 -1.51 -15.27
CA ALA A 37 -4.35 -2.04 -14.08
C ALA A 37 -3.19 -1.15 -13.57
N THR A 38 -2.43 -0.54 -14.48
CA THR A 38 -1.35 0.39 -14.14
C THR A 38 -1.86 1.68 -13.47
N GLU A 39 -3.00 2.20 -13.92
CA GLU A 39 -3.61 3.41 -13.35
C GLU A 39 -4.15 3.12 -11.94
N ILE A 40 -4.81 1.98 -11.78
CA ILE A 40 -5.28 1.47 -10.48
C ILE A 40 -4.10 1.29 -9.53
N ALA A 41 -3.04 0.60 -9.96
CA ALA A 41 -1.84 0.39 -9.13
C ALA A 41 -1.20 1.72 -8.70
N ARG A 42 -1.08 2.68 -9.63
CA ARG A 42 -0.51 4.00 -9.33
C ARG A 42 -1.37 4.77 -8.34
N TYR A 43 -2.69 4.72 -8.49
CA TYR A 43 -3.62 5.36 -7.57
C TYR A 43 -3.48 4.79 -6.15
N LEU A 44 -3.54 3.47 -6.00
CA LEU A 44 -3.40 2.81 -4.68
C LEU A 44 -2.07 3.16 -4.02
N LYS A 45 -0.96 3.02 -4.76
CA LYS A 45 0.39 3.34 -4.27
C LYS A 45 0.46 4.79 -3.76
N LYS A 46 0.01 5.75 -4.58
CA LYS A 46 0.10 7.18 -4.26
C LYS A 46 -0.67 7.55 -2.98
N GLU A 47 -1.88 7.03 -2.84
CA GLU A 47 -2.71 7.32 -1.68
C GLU A 47 -2.18 6.63 -0.42
N PHE A 48 -1.64 5.41 -0.51
CA PHE A 48 -0.96 4.76 0.61
C PHE A 48 0.35 5.44 1.01
N ASP A 49 1.13 5.92 0.04
CA ASP A 49 2.30 6.76 0.33
C ASP A 49 1.90 8.04 1.08
N THR A 50 0.75 8.61 0.74
CA THR A 50 0.23 9.82 1.40
C THR A 50 -0.28 9.54 2.81
N MET A 51 -0.97 8.42 3.02
CA MET A 51 -1.56 8.07 4.33
C MET A 51 -0.56 7.47 5.32
N TYR A 52 0.39 6.67 4.85
CA TYR A 52 1.27 5.86 5.71
C TYR A 52 2.77 6.06 5.41
N GLY A 53 3.09 7.15 4.72
CA GLY A 53 4.44 7.53 4.34
C GLY A 53 4.99 6.76 3.14
N PRO A 54 6.07 7.26 2.52
CA PRO A 54 6.56 6.79 1.23
C PRO A 54 7.10 5.35 1.27
N GLY A 55 7.22 4.73 0.09
CA GLY A 55 7.88 3.43 -0.09
C GLY A 55 6.92 2.27 -0.35
N TRP A 56 5.64 2.57 -0.58
CA TRP A 56 4.67 1.58 -1.02
C TRP A 56 4.89 1.20 -2.47
N GLN A 57 4.54 -0.04 -2.78
CA GLN A 57 4.57 -0.66 -4.09
C GLN A 57 3.23 -1.37 -4.29
N CYS A 58 2.68 -1.29 -5.49
CA CYS A 58 1.40 -1.89 -5.83
C CYS A 58 1.52 -2.64 -7.16
N ILE A 59 1.02 -3.86 -7.22
CA ILE A 59 0.93 -4.70 -8.41
C ILE A 59 -0.53 -5.07 -8.59
N VAL A 60 -1.05 -4.88 -9.80
CA VAL A 60 -2.44 -5.17 -10.16
C VAL A 60 -2.43 -5.96 -11.45
N GLY A 61 -3.18 -7.05 -11.49
CA GLY A 61 -3.28 -7.90 -12.68
C GLY A 61 -4.23 -9.08 -12.48
N THR A 62 -4.60 -9.75 -13.57
CA THR A 62 -5.47 -10.93 -13.50
C THR A 62 -4.70 -12.22 -13.22
N ASP A 63 -3.41 -12.25 -13.56
CA ASP A 63 -2.53 -13.39 -13.31
C ASP A 63 -1.08 -12.89 -13.12
N PHE A 64 -0.53 -13.11 -11.92
CA PHE A 64 0.87 -12.86 -11.61
C PHE A 64 1.33 -13.72 -10.43
N GLY A 65 2.61 -14.10 -10.45
CA GLY A 65 3.32 -14.63 -9.28
C GLY A 65 4.16 -13.52 -8.65
N SER A 66 4.31 -13.54 -7.33
CA SER A 66 5.17 -12.60 -6.62
C SER A 66 5.97 -13.29 -5.52
N PHE A 67 7.19 -12.80 -5.29
CA PHE A 67 8.03 -13.18 -4.15
C PHE A 67 8.75 -11.91 -3.68
N VAL A 68 8.23 -11.29 -2.63
CA VAL A 68 8.61 -9.92 -2.23
C VAL A 68 9.03 -9.88 -0.77
N THR A 69 10.04 -9.05 -0.49
CA THR A 69 10.41 -8.66 0.87
C THR A 69 9.68 -7.37 1.23
N HIS A 70 8.97 -7.37 2.35
CA HIS A 70 8.17 -6.24 2.82
C HIS A 70 8.42 -5.96 4.31
N CYS A 71 8.09 -4.75 4.74
CA CYS A 71 8.05 -4.38 6.15
C CYS A 71 6.90 -5.10 6.86
N TYR A 72 7.14 -5.58 8.08
CA TYR A 72 6.09 -6.19 8.90
C TYR A 72 4.92 -5.24 9.13
N GLY A 73 3.70 -5.75 8.96
CA GLY A 73 2.46 -5.00 9.11
C GLY A 73 2.10 -4.12 7.92
N CYS A 74 2.79 -4.28 6.78
CA CYS A 74 2.63 -3.45 5.60
C CYS A 74 2.43 -4.27 4.32
N PHE A 75 1.74 -5.42 4.40
CA PHE A 75 1.48 -6.29 3.25
C PHE A 75 0.02 -6.76 3.21
N ILE A 76 -0.58 -6.65 2.02
CA ILE A 76 -1.90 -7.20 1.72
C ILE A 76 -1.96 -7.69 0.28
N HIS A 77 -2.53 -8.87 0.10
CA HIS A 77 -2.88 -9.47 -1.17
C HIS A 77 -4.35 -9.85 -1.17
N PHE A 78 -5.13 -9.31 -2.12
CA PHE A 78 -6.56 -9.52 -2.20
C PHE A 78 -7.07 -9.49 -3.64
N TYR A 79 -8.29 -9.98 -3.81
CA TYR A 79 -8.95 -10.08 -5.11
C TYR A 79 -10.25 -9.28 -5.13
N ILE A 80 -10.51 -8.57 -6.23
CA ILE A 80 -11.82 -8.01 -6.55
C ILE A 80 -12.26 -8.62 -7.89
N GLY A 81 -13.21 -9.55 -7.84
CA GLY A 81 -13.56 -10.36 -9.01
C GLY A 81 -12.35 -11.19 -9.48
N SER A 82 -11.92 -10.99 -10.72
CA SER A 82 -10.73 -11.64 -11.29
C SER A 82 -9.44 -10.82 -11.16
N LEU A 83 -9.51 -9.61 -10.58
CA LEU A 83 -8.36 -8.72 -10.47
C LEU A 83 -7.65 -8.98 -9.13
N ALA A 84 -6.41 -9.46 -9.20
CA ALA A 84 -5.52 -9.58 -8.05
C ALA A 84 -4.82 -8.24 -7.79
N ILE A 85 -4.75 -7.85 -6.52
CA ILE A 85 -4.12 -6.62 -6.06
C ILE A 85 -3.16 -6.98 -4.93
N LEU A 86 -1.89 -6.65 -5.13
CA LEU A 86 -0.82 -6.81 -4.14
C LEU A 86 -0.29 -5.43 -3.77
N LEU A 87 -0.39 -5.06 -2.50
CA LEU A 87 0.06 -3.78 -1.99
C LEU A 87 0.99 -4.01 -0.80
N PHE A 88 2.22 -3.49 -0.88
CA PHE A 88 3.20 -3.69 0.17
C PHE A 88 4.21 -2.55 0.29
N LYS A 89 4.80 -2.36 1.48
CA LYS A 89 5.89 -1.41 1.71
C LYS A 89 7.24 -2.13 1.74
N GLY A 90 8.21 -1.64 0.97
CA GLY A 90 9.56 -2.23 0.90
C GLY A 90 10.42 -1.88 2.11
N SER A 91 11.34 -2.78 2.49
CA SER A 91 12.19 -2.64 3.69
C SER A 91 13.12 -1.42 3.69
N ALA A 92 13.50 -0.90 2.53
CA ALA A 92 14.35 0.29 2.43
C ALA A 92 13.70 1.53 3.05
N ALA A 93 12.37 1.61 3.06
CA ALA A 93 11.64 2.76 3.61
C ALA A 93 11.69 2.87 5.14
N LEU A 94 12.11 1.82 5.85
CA LEU A 94 12.34 1.89 7.30
C LEU A 94 13.66 2.58 7.63
N GLU A 95 14.64 2.54 6.73
CA GLU A 95 15.91 3.25 6.93
C GLU A 95 15.71 4.76 6.81
N ASP A 96 14.90 5.20 5.84
CA ASP A 96 14.55 6.61 5.64
C ASP A 96 13.73 7.18 6.83
N ALA A 97 12.71 6.45 7.30
CA ALA A 97 11.91 6.89 8.44
C ALA A 97 12.71 6.95 9.76
N LYS A 98 13.67 6.05 9.95
CA LYS A 98 14.58 6.09 11.11
C LYS A 98 15.56 7.26 11.01
N ALA A 99 16.10 7.53 9.82
CA ALA A 99 16.99 8.67 9.58
C ALA A 99 16.26 10.01 9.81
N GLU A 100 15.02 10.14 9.34
CA GLU A 100 14.20 11.34 9.58
C GLU A 100 13.88 11.53 11.07
N ALA A 101 13.47 10.47 11.78
CA ALA A 101 13.19 10.54 13.21
C ALA A 101 14.43 10.86 14.06
N GLU A 102 15.61 10.34 13.68
CA GLU A 102 16.88 10.69 14.34
C GLU A 102 17.29 12.14 14.04
N ALA A 103 17.08 12.64 12.82
CA ALA A 103 17.36 14.02 12.45
C ALA A 103 16.45 15.01 13.21
N ASP A 104 15.15 14.71 13.33
CA ASP A 104 14.20 15.55 14.06
C ASP A 104 14.52 15.59 15.56
N ARG A 105 14.87 14.43 16.14
CA ARG A 105 15.34 14.35 17.54
C ARG A 105 16.63 15.14 17.77
N PHE A 106 17.57 15.12 16.82
CA PHE A 106 18.82 15.87 16.92
C PHE A 106 18.55 17.39 16.83
N SER A 107 17.69 17.84 15.92
CA SER A 107 17.30 19.25 15.79
C SER A 107 16.62 19.76 17.06
N ALA A 108 15.70 18.98 17.64
CA ALA A 108 15.00 19.34 18.87
C ALA A 108 15.94 19.50 20.08
N LEU A 109 17.03 18.71 20.15
CA LEU A 109 18.04 18.85 21.20
C LEU A 109 18.92 20.09 20.99
N GLN A 110 19.13 20.51 19.75
CA GLN A 110 19.97 21.66 19.40
C GLN A 110 19.27 23.00 19.65
N GLU A 111 17.93 23.03 19.66
CA GLU A 111 17.13 24.23 20.01
C GLU A 111 17.02 24.49 21.53
N ILE A 112 17.38 23.51 22.36
CA ILE A 112 17.31 23.61 23.84
C ILE A 112 18.67 24.00 24.46
N ALA A 113 19.73 24.08 23.64
CA ALA A 113 21.09 24.46 24.03
C ALA A 113 21.41 25.92 23.65
#